data_AF-A0A4V2V334-F1
#
_entry.id   AF-A0A4V2V334-F1
#
_cell.length_a   1.000
_cell.length_b   1.000
_cell.length_c   1.000
_cell.angle_alpha   90.00
_cell.angle_beta   90.00
_cell.angle_gamma   90.00
#
_symmetry.space_group_name_H-M   'P 1'
#
loop_
_entity.id
_entity.type
_entity.pdbx_description
1 polymer ?
#
loop_
_entity_poly.entity_id
_entity_poly.type
_entity_poly.pdbx_seq_one_letter_code
_entity_poly.pdbx_strand_id
1 'polypeptide(L)'
;MLGPLAPLALVVFYVGHHLPFTIFLFTTFLRAIPTDYDDAASIDGCNRLQLFRYVLFPLLGPVTGTVVIMDTIFIWNDLMTPLLYLSGGRNLTLPVAIYSFVGEYSSDWSTIFAGLVISMIPVLIAYAILQKRIMQGFSAGVKG
;
A
#
# COMPACT_ATOMS: atom_id res chain seq x y z
N MET A 1 24.71 11.91 -3.94
CA MET A 1 23.37 11.81 -3.32
C MET A 1 22.34 12.09 -4.41
N LEU A 2 21.31 11.26 -4.57
CA LEU A 2 20.49 11.07 -5.80
C LEU A 2 19.74 12.30 -6.38
N GLY A 3 20.03 13.52 -5.93
CA GLY A 3 19.51 14.75 -6.49
C GLY A 3 17.96 14.77 -6.53
N PRO A 4 17.33 15.39 -7.52
CA PRO A 4 15.87 15.45 -7.65
C PRO A 4 15.22 14.09 -7.94
N LEU A 5 16.00 13.05 -8.26
CA LEU A 5 15.50 11.72 -8.62
C LEU A 5 15.30 10.81 -7.41
N ALA A 6 15.78 11.20 -6.23
CA ALA A 6 15.68 10.38 -5.01
C ALA A 6 14.24 9.94 -4.66
N PRO A 7 13.20 10.79 -4.79
CA PRO A 7 11.82 10.37 -4.55
C PRO A 7 11.33 9.34 -5.58
N LEU A 8 11.72 9.49 -6.86
CA LEU A 8 11.33 8.55 -7.90
C LEU A 8 11.98 7.18 -7.70
N ALA A 9 13.27 7.15 -7.33
CA ALA A 9 13.99 5.92 -7.00
C ALA A 9 13.31 5.19 -5.84
N LEU A 10 12.87 5.93 -4.81
CA LEU A 10 12.13 5.39 -3.67
C LEU A 10 10.78 4.78 -4.09
N VAL A 11 10.03 5.44 -4.99
CA VAL A 11 8.78 4.90 -5.54
C VAL A 11 9.02 3.60 -6.31
N VAL A 12 10.02 3.57 -7.19
CA VAL A 12 10.37 2.36 -7.96
C VAL A 12 10.77 1.22 -7.02
N PHE A 13 11.51 1.51 -5.95
CA PHE A 13 11.87 0.52 -4.94
C PHE A 13 10.62 -0.06 -4.27
N TYR A 14 9.70 0.77 -3.77
CA TYR A 14 8.48 0.28 -3.13
C TYR A 14 7.61 -0.54 -4.07
N VAL A 15 7.45 -0.10 -5.32
CA VAL A 15 6.71 -0.87 -6.34
C VAL A 15 7.37 -2.23 -6.52
N GLY A 16 8.68 -2.29 -6.75
CA GLY A 16 9.39 -3.56 -6.93
C GLY A 16 9.31 -4.47 -5.71
N HIS A 17 9.38 -3.91 -4.50
CA HIS A 17 9.34 -4.66 -3.25
C HIS A 17 7.95 -5.26 -2.95
N HIS A 18 6.88 -4.49 -3.17
CA HIS A 18 5.50 -4.89 -2.85
C HIS A 18 4.81 -5.69 -3.97
N LEU A 19 5.32 -5.62 -5.20
CA LEU A 19 4.70 -6.23 -6.37
C LEU A 19 4.53 -7.75 -6.27
N PRO A 20 5.48 -8.57 -5.79
CA PRO A 20 5.29 -10.02 -5.66
C PRO A 20 4.12 -10.39 -4.74
N PHE A 21 4.02 -9.71 -3.58
CA PHE A 21 2.94 -9.94 -2.62
C PHE A 21 1.58 -9.48 -3.17
N THR A 22 1.56 -8.32 -3.84
CA THR A 22 0.37 -7.81 -4.52
C THR A 22 -0.13 -8.79 -5.58
N ILE A 23 0.76 -9.28 -6.46
CA ILE A 23 0.41 -10.28 -7.48
C ILE A 23 -0.13 -11.56 -6.82
N PHE A 24 0.51 -12.02 -5.74
CA PHE A 24 0.05 -13.19 -4.99
C PHE A 24 -1.39 -13.01 -4.46
N LEU A 25 -1.71 -11.86 -3.87
CA LEU A 25 -3.06 -11.58 -3.40
C LEU A 25 -4.09 -11.53 -4.54
N PHE A 26 -3.78 -10.80 -5.61
CA PHE A 26 -4.68 -10.69 -6.77
C PHE A 26 -4.90 -12.05 -7.44
N THR A 27 -3.86 -12.87 -7.62
CA THR A 27 -3.99 -14.19 -8.24
C THR A 27 -4.77 -15.17 -7.37
N THR A 28 -4.59 -15.13 -6.05
CA THR A 28 -5.38 -15.92 -5.10
C THR A 28 -6.86 -15.54 -5.17
N PHE A 29 -7.16 -14.25 -5.22
CA PHE A 29 -8.55 -13.76 -5.31
C PHE A 29 -9.19 -14.08 -6.67
N LEU A 30 -8.46 -13.91 -7.77
CA LEU A 30 -8.90 -14.28 -9.12
C LEU A 30 -9.26 -15.77 -9.21
N ARG A 31 -8.45 -16.66 -8.63
CA ARG A 31 -8.72 -18.11 -8.62
C ARG A 31 -9.97 -18.50 -7.81
N ALA A 32 -10.42 -17.64 -6.91
CA ALA A 32 -11.65 -17.87 -6.14
C ALA A 32 -12.91 -17.44 -6.89
N ILE A 33 -12.79 -16.73 -8.01
CA ILE A 33 -13.93 -16.34 -8.85
C ILE A 33 -14.42 -17.57 -9.63
N PRO A 34 -15.72 -17.92 -9.55
CA PRO A 34 -16.30 -19.02 -10.34
C PRO A 34 -16.12 -18.82 -11.85
N THR A 35 -15.93 -19.91 -12.58
CA THR A 35 -15.81 -19.89 -14.05
C THR A 35 -17.09 -19.46 -14.76
N ASP A 36 -18.25 -19.51 -14.08
CA ASP A 36 -19.55 -19.10 -14.63
C ASP A 36 -19.56 -17.66 -15.17
N TYR A 37 -18.72 -16.77 -14.60
CA TYR A 37 -18.57 -15.39 -15.08
C TYR A 37 -17.93 -15.31 -16.47
N ASP A 38 -16.96 -16.19 -16.75
CA ASP A 38 -16.30 -16.25 -18.05
C ASP A 38 -17.23 -16.84 -19.12
N ASP A 39 -18.01 -17.86 -18.75
CA ASP A 39 -19.01 -18.48 -19.64
C ASP A 39 -20.14 -17.50 -19.99
N ALA A 40 -20.68 -16.79 -18.99
CA ALA A 40 -21.71 -15.77 -19.20
C ALA A 40 -21.21 -14.63 -20.10
N ALA A 41 -20.00 -14.11 -19.83
CA ALA A 41 -19.41 -13.06 -20.67
C ALA A 41 -19.11 -13.53 -22.10
N SER A 42 -18.77 -14.81 -22.27
CA SER A 42 -18.56 -15.41 -23.60
C SER A 42 -19.87 -15.52 -24.39
N ILE A 43 -20.99 -15.85 -23.72
CA ILE A 43 -22.33 -15.84 -24.32
C ILE A 43 -22.72 -14.41 -24.72
N ASP A 44 -22.37 -13.41 -23.91
CA ASP A 44 -22.61 -11.98 -24.20
C ASP A 44 -21.66 -11.42 -25.29
N GLY A 45 -20.78 -12.24 -25.87
CA GLY A 45 -19.87 -11.84 -26.94
C GLY A 45 -18.71 -10.93 -26.49
N CYS A 46 -18.39 -10.90 -25.20
CA CYS A 46 -17.28 -10.11 -24.68
C CYS A 46 -15.94 -10.68 -25.15
N ASN A 47 -15.06 -9.80 -25.63
CA ASN A 47 -13.65 -10.17 -25.84
C ASN A 47 -12.89 -10.24 -24.49
N ARG A 48 -11.70 -10.84 -24.48
CA ARG A 48 -10.90 -11.05 -23.25
C ARG A 48 -10.60 -9.76 -22.46
N LEU A 49 -10.40 -8.65 -23.17
CA LEU A 49 -10.07 -7.36 -22.54
C LEU A 49 -11.32 -6.71 -21.94
N GLN A 50 -12.48 -6.89 -22.57
CA GLN A 50 -13.80 -6.52 -22.05
C GLN A 50 -14.16 -7.35 -20.82
N LEU A 51 -13.98 -8.68 -20.87
CA LEU A 51 -14.16 -9.57 -19.73
C LEU A 51 -13.35 -9.08 -18.51
N PHE A 52 -12.05 -8.84 -18.71
CA PHE A 52 -11.20 -8.33 -17.64
C PHE A 52 -11.68 -6.98 -17.11
N ARG A 53 -11.94 -6.01 -18.00
CA ARG A 53 -12.23 -4.63 -17.59
C ARG A 53 -13.61 -4.42 -16.97
N TYR A 54 -14.62 -5.15 -17.47
CA TYR A 54 -16.03 -4.95 -17.11
C TYR A 54 -16.56 -5.99 -16.14
N VAL A 55 -16.01 -7.21 -16.12
CA VAL A 55 -16.48 -8.28 -15.24
C VAL A 55 -15.48 -8.53 -14.11
N LEU A 56 -14.24 -8.90 -14.43
CA LEU A 56 -13.27 -9.31 -13.42
C LEU A 56 -12.77 -8.12 -12.58
N PHE A 57 -12.41 -6.99 -13.19
CA PHE A 57 -11.83 -5.84 -12.48
C PHE A 57 -12.75 -5.26 -11.39
N PRO A 58 -14.08 -5.07 -11.62
CA PRO A 58 -14.99 -4.69 -10.55
C PRO A 58 -15.08 -5.72 -9.42
N LEU A 59 -15.04 -7.03 -9.74
CA LEU A 59 -15.05 -8.11 -8.75
C LEU A 59 -13.76 -8.14 -7.90
N LEU A 60 -12.65 -7.59 -8.41
CA LEU A 60 -11.39 -7.41 -7.68
C LEU A 60 -11.36 -6.15 -6.80
N GLY A 61 -12.45 -5.38 -6.73
CA GLY A 61 -12.55 -4.21 -5.85
C GLY A 61 -12.19 -4.49 -4.38
N PRO A 62 -12.65 -5.60 -3.77
CA PRO A 62 -12.30 -5.96 -2.40
C PRO A 62 -10.80 -6.18 -2.19
N VAL A 63 -10.15 -7.00 -3.03
CA VAL A 63 -8.70 -7.27 -2.92
C VAL A 63 -7.85 -6.03 -3.20
N THR A 64 -8.29 -5.18 -4.14
CA THR A 64 -7.65 -3.89 -4.42
C THR A 64 -7.66 -3.01 -3.17
N GLY A 65 -8.79 -2.97 -2.45
CA GLY A 65 -8.89 -2.29 -1.16
C GLY A 65 -7.86 -2.81 -0.15
N THR A 66 -7.78 -4.14 0.02
CA THR A 66 -6.81 -4.77 0.93
C THR A 66 -5.37 -4.40 0.60
N VAL A 67 -4.97 -4.52 -0.67
CA VAL A 67 -3.60 -4.19 -1.13
C VAL A 67 -3.27 -2.74 -0.84
N VAL A 68 -4.15 -1.80 -1.23
CA VAL A 68 -3.94 -0.36 -1.00
C VAL A 68 -3.74 -0.07 0.49
N ILE A 69 -4.54 -0.69 1.36
CA ILE A 69 -4.45 -0.49 2.80
C ILE A 69 -3.13 -1.02 3.34
N MET A 70 -2.79 -2.27 3.03
CA MET A 70 -1.57 -2.89 3.54
C MET A 70 -0.34 -2.11 3.06
N ASP A 71 -0.22 -1.85 1.77
CA ASP A 71 0.92 -1.14 1.19
C ASP A 71 1.05 0.27 1.76
N THR A 72 -0.07 1.00 1.91
CA THR A 72 -0.04 2.34 2.53
C THR A 72 0.49 2.29 3.95
N ILE A 73 0.03 1.34 4.76
CA ILE A 73 0.48 1.20 6.16
C ILE A 73 1.97 0.85 6.20
N PHE A 74 2.43 -0.09 5.37
CA PHE A 74 3.84 -0.50 5.32
C PHE A 74 4.74 0.65 4.87
N ILE A 75 4.40 1.30 3.76
CA ILE A 75 5.20 2.41 3.20
C ILE A 75 5.22 3.61 4.16
N TRP A 76 4.10 3.91 4.83
CA TRP A 76 4.04 5.01 5.79
C TRP A 76 4.89 4.79 7.03
N ASN A 77 4.95 3.55 7.53
CA ASN A 77 5.72 3.19 8.73
C ASN A 77 7.20 2.94 8.43
N ASP A 78 7.60 2.81 7.17
CA ASP A 78 8.99 2.53 6.82
C ASP A 78 9.88 3.76 7.05
N LEU A 79 10.78 3.63 8.02
CA LEU A 79 11.82 4.61 8.32
C LEU A 79 13.09 4.33 7.54
N MET A 80 13.44 3.06 7.33
CA MET A 80 14.79 2.66 6.95
C MET A 80 15.08 2.95 5.48
N THR A 81 14.16 2.59 4.58
CA THR A 81 14.36 2.84 3.14
C THR A 81 14.42 4.34 2.84
N PRO A 82 13.49 5.18 3.33
CA PRO A 82 13.57 6.62 3.08
C PRO A 82 14.81 7.24 3.71
N LEU A 83 15.27 6.75 4.87
CA LEU A 83 16.53 7.19 5.47
C LEU A 83 17.70 6.91 4.53
N LEU A 84 17.80 5.72 3.94
CA LEU A 84 18.90 5.38 3.02
C LEU A 84 18.88 6.20 1.72
N TYR A 85 17.70 6.48 1.17
CA TYR A 85 17.56 7.13 -0.14
C TYR A 85 17.49 8.66 -0.07
N LEU A 86 16.94 9.22 1.02
CA LEU A 86 16.63 10.65 1.16
C LEU A 86 17.56 11.38 2.15
N SER A 87 18.43 10.67 2.86
CA SER A 87 19.39 11.30 3.80
C SER A 87 20.21 12.42 3.13
N GLY A 88 20.26 13.58 3.78
CA GLY A 88 20.96 14.77 3.29
C GLY A 88 20.19 15.58 2.23
N GLY A 89 18.97 15.17 1.86
CA GLY A 89 18.10 15.88 0.92
C GLY A 89 17.05 16.77 1.59
N ARG A 90 16.35 17.57 0.77
CA ARG A 90 15.26 18.47 1.21
C ARG A 90 13.87 17.80 1.20
N ASN A 91 13.77 16.59 0.64
CA ASN A 91 12.53 15.84 0.50
C ASN A 91 12.54 14.68 1.51
N LEU A 92 12.34 14.95 2.79
CA LEU A 92 12.34 13.92 3.83
C LEU A 92 10.91 13.42 4.08
N THR A 93 10.76 12.12 4.35
CA THR A 93 9.49 11.60 4.90
C THR A 93 9.34 12.02 6.35
N LEU A 94 8.10 12.04 6.85
CA LEU A 94 7.81 12.44 8.22
C LEU A 94 8.61 11.62 9.26
N PRO A 95 8.71 10.27 9.16
CA PRO A 95 9.55 9.48 10.07
C PRO A 95 11.04 9.88 10.02
N VAL A 96 11.58 10.14 8.82
CA VAL A 96 12.99 10.54 8.67
C VAL A 96 13.23 11.93 9.24
N ALA A 97 12.30 12.87 9.05
CA ALA A 97 12.37 14.20 9.63
C ALA A 97 12.36 14.13 11.17
N ILE A 98 11.51 13.29 11.76
CA ILE A 98 11.48 13.07 13.22
C ILE A 98 12.80 12.47 13.70
N TYR A 99 13.35 11.50 12.96
CA TYR A 99 14.62 10.86 13.29
C TYR A 99 15.80 11.84 13.29
N SER A 100 15.75 12.92 12.50
CA SER A 100 16.79 13.95 12.48
C SER A 100 16.96 14.71 13.81
N PHE A 101 15.97 14.67 14.69
CA PHE A 101 16.04 15.26 16.04
C PHE A 101 16.70 14.33 17.08
N VAL A 102 17.03 13.09 16.69
CA VAL A 102 17.82 12.16 17.51
C VAL A 102 19.30 12.47 17.28
N GLY A 103 19.89 13.21 18.21
CA GLY A 103 21.30 13.64 18.14
C GLY A 103 22.23 12.75 18.96
N GLU A 104 23.47 12.60 18.50
CA GLU A 104 24.53 11.82 19.16
C GLU A 104 24.90 12.36 20.56
N TYR A 105 24.78 13.68 20.77
CA TYR A 105 25.15 14.36 22.02
C TYR A 105 23.97 14.90 22.83
N SER A 106 22.88 15.30 22.16
CA SER A 106 21.64 15.72 22.82
C SER A 106 20.45 15.46 21.89
N SER A 107 19.41 14.81 22.41
CA SER A 107 18.17 14.56 21.69
C SER A 107 17.04 15.41 22.26
N ASP A 108 16.27 16.07 21.39
CA ASP A 108 15.07 16.80 21.79
C ASP A 108 13.87 15.83 21.86
N TRP A 109 13.76 15.14 22.99
CA TRP A 109 12.70 14.18 23.23
C TRP A 109 11.30 14.79 23.12
N SER A 110 11.14 16.07 23.47
CA SER A 110 9.84 16.73 23.40
C SER A 110 9.35 16.86 21.96
N THR A 111 10.22 17.27 21.05
CA THR A 111 9.93 17.36 19.61
C THR A 111 9.75 15.98 18.99
N ILE A 112 10.56 15.00 19.38
CA ILE A 112 10.44 13.62 18.89
C ILE A 112 9.07 13.02 19.25
N PHE A 113 8.65 13.09 20.52
CA PHE A 113 7.36 12.54 20.93
C PHE A 113 6.18 13.26 20.28
N ALA A 114 6.24 14.59 20.15
CA ALA A 114 5.22 15.36 19.44
C ALA A 114 5.12 14.91 17.96
N GLY A 115 6.26 14.74 17.29
CA GLY A 115 6.32 14.25 15.91
C GLY A 115 5.73 12.84 15.76
N LEU A 116 6.04 11.93 16.69
CA LEU A 116 5.49 10.57 16.70
C LEU A 116 3.97 10.57 16.86
N VAL A 117 3.41 11.40 17.73
CA VAL A 117 1.95 11.51 17.88
C VAL A 117 1.31 12.03 16.59
N ILE A 118 1.92 13.03 15.95
CA ILE A 118 1.44 13.57 14.67
C ILE A 118 1.52 12.52 13.55
N SER A 119 2.59 11.71 13.51
CA SER A 119 2.77 10.70 12.47
C SER A 119 1.75 9.55 12.55
N MET A 120 1.18 9.31 13.74
CA MET A 120 0.11 8.33 13.94
C MET A 120 -1.25 8.81 13.41
N ILE A 121 -1.51 10.13 13.37
CA ILE A 121 -2.83 10.67 12.99
C ILE A 121 -3.28 10.20 11.59
N PRO A 122 -2.46 10.29 10.52
CA PRO A 122 -2.89 9.84 9.19
C PRO A 122 -3.19 8.34 9.12
N VAL A 123 -2.41 7.53 9.84
CA VAL A 123 -2.64 6.07 9.91
C VAL A 123 -3.96 5.76 10.60
N LEU A 124 -4.26 6.45 11.70
CA LEU A 124 -5.53 6.29 12.41
C LEU A 124 -6.73 6.72 11.55
N ILE A 125 -6.61 7.81 10.80
CA ILE A 125 -7.65 8.26 9.87
C ILE A 125 -7.86 7.22 8.76
N ALA A 126 -6.78 6.77 8.13
CA ALA A 126 -6.83 5.74 7.09
C ALA A 126 -7.48 4.46 7.62
N TYR A 127 -7.05 4.00 8.80
CA TYR A 127 -7.64 2.83 9.46
C TYR A 127 -9.13 3.01 9.74
N ALA A 128 -9.55 4.15 10.30
CA ALA A 128 -10.95 4.41 10.62
C ALA A 128 -11.86 4.36 9.38
N ILE A 129 -11.38 4.84 8.23
CA ILE A 129 -12.09 4.79 6.95
C ILE A 129 -12.11 3.37 6.39
N LEU A 130 -11.00 2.64 6.50
CA LEU A 130 -10.75 1.41 5.76
C LEU A 130 -11.12 0.14 6.53
N GLN A 131 -11.21 0.17 7.86
CA GLN A 131 -11.50 -0.99 8.73
C GLN A 131 -12.69 -1.85 8.27
N LYS A 132 -13.77 -1.23 7.78
CA LYS A 132 -14.96 -1.97 7.29
C LYS A 132 -14.67 -2.76 6.02
N ARG A 133 -13.81 -2.24 5.14
CA ARG A 133 -13.40 -2.91 3.88
C ARG A 133 -12.39 -4.02 4.14
N ILE A 134 -11.47 -3.83 5.09
CA ILE A 134 -10.49 -4.86 5.50
C ILE A 134 -11.23 -6.12 5.98
N MET A 135 -12.19 -5.94 6.91
CA MET A 135 -12.94 -7.05 7.47
C MET A 135 -13.69 -7.85 6.41
N GLN A 136 -14.29 -7.17 5.41
CA GLN A 136 -15.00 -7.83 4.31
C GLN A 136 -14.05 -8.56 3.34
N GLY A 137 -12.88 -7.98 3.06
CA GLY A 137 -11.89 -8.55 2.14
C GLY A 137 -11.27 -9.86 2.66
N PHE A 138 -10.98 -9.95 3.95
CA PHE A 138 -10.46 -11.18 4.57
C PHE A 138 -11.52 -12.30 4.63
N SER A 139 -12.79 -11.96 4.91
CA SER A 139 -13.87 -12.96 4.97
C SER A 139 -14.28 -13.49 3.59
N ALA A 140 -14.10 -12.72 2.52
CA ALA A 140 -14.46 -13.15 1.17
C ALA A 140 -13.49 -14.20 0.58
N GLY A 141 -12.22 -14.19 1.00
CA GLY A 141 -11.21 -15.18 0.59
C GLY A 141 -11.25 -16.48 1.39
N VAL A 142 -11.96 -16.49 2.53
CA VAL A 142 -12.17 -17.67 3.39
C VAL A 142 -13.64 -18.07 3.32
N LYS A 143 -14.08 -18.51 2.15
CA LYS A 143 -15.26 -19.37 2.06
C LYS A 143 -14.80 -20.81 2.13
N GLY A 144 -14.71 -21.32 3.37
CA GLY A 144 -15.04 -22.71 3.64
C GLY A 144 -16.54 -22.91 3.59
#